data_AF-A0A838N1X1-F1
#
_entry.id   AF-A0A838N1X1-F1
#
_cell.length_a   1.000
_cell.length_b   1.000
_cell.length_c   1.000
_cell.angle_alpha   90.00
_cell.angle_beta   90.00
_cell.angle_gamma   90.00
#
_symmetry.space_group_name_H-M   'P 1'
#
loop_
_entity.id
_entity.type
_entity.pdbx_description
1 polymer ?
#
loop_
_entity_poly.entity_id
_entity_poly.type
_entity_poly.pdbx_seq_one_letter_code
_entity_poly.pdbx_strand_id
1 'polypeptide(L)'
;MSPFDLLCIFLAFTACTAVVYRIAEQRRRSAIRALAAQWEMHFSAGDPFRLANRISLRLPVPGAASVRLRDLIYGIEGDFYRYYFTVEYTLHAVSARTRVQRVATFVEPRACSDAHIASKPTLCESETGLPLLDQYVQLKECEDTAARASDASAAALPESVVTSAAQSQG
;
A
#
# COMPACT_ATOMS: atom_id res chain seq x y z
N MET A 1 -5.03 3.96 -50.82
CA MET A 1 -4.56 4.69 -49.63
C MET A 1 -3.08 4.94 -49.80
N SER A 2 -2.63 6.16 -49.55
CA SER A 2 -1.19 6.47 -49.58
C SER A 2 -0.53 5.96 -48.29
N PRO A 3 0.77 5.63 -48.31
CA PRO A 3 1.54 5.31 -47.10
C PRO A 3 1.46 6.42 -46.03
N PHE A 4 1.30 7.68 -46.47
CA PHE A 4 1.16 8.83 -45.58
C PHE A 4 -0.16 8.81 -44.80
N ASP A 5 -1.25 8.36 -45.43
CA ASP A 5 -2.56 8.24 -44.76
C ASP A 5 -2.49 7.23 -43.61
N LEU A 6 -1.84 6.08 -43.85
CA LEU A 6 -1.66 5.06 -42.81
C LEU A 6 -0.83 5.61 -41.63
N LEU A 7 0.27 6.30 -41.91
CA LEU A 7 1.08 6.92 -40.87
C LEU A 7 0.26 7.91 -40.03
N CYS A 8 -0.53 8.77 -40.67
CA CYS A 8 -1.39 9.73 -39.98
C CYS A 8 -2.40 9.04 -39.07
N ILE A 9 -3.02 7.95 -39.55
CA ILE A 9 -3.98 7.15 -38.77
C ILE A 9 -3.30 6.54 -37.54
N PHE A 10 -2.14 5.90 -37.70
CA PHE A 10 -1.40 5.31 -36.57
C PHE A 10 -0.96 6.36 -35.54
N LEU A 11 -0.51 7.52 -36.01
CA LEU A 11 -0.09 8.61 -35.14
C LEU A 11 -1.27 9.18 -34.35
N ALA A 12 -2.41 9.40 -35.01
CA ALA A 12 -3.64 9.86 -34.36
C ALA A 12 -4.13 8.84 -33.32
N PHE A 13 -4.11 7.54 -33.64
CA PHE A 13 -4.50 6.48 -32.72
C PHE A 13 -3.57 6.39 -31.50
N THR A 14 -2.27 6.49 -31.71
CA THR A 14 -1.26 6.49 -30.64
C THR A 14 -1.43 7.71 -29.72
N ALA A 15 -1.63 8.89 -30.30
CA ALA A 15 -1.89 10.11 -29.56
C ALA A 15 -3.17 10.01 -28.72
N CYS A 16 -4.26 9.49 -29.30
CA CYS A 16 -5.52 9.28 -28.60
C CYS A 16 -5.34 8.32 -27.41
N THR A 17 -4.67 7.18 -27.62
CA THR A 17 -4.38 6.21 -26.56
C THR A 17 -3.57 6.83 -25.43
N ALA A 18 -2.55 7.64 -25.75
CA ALA A 18 -1.74 8.34 -24.76
C ALA A 18 -2.55 9.37 -23.96
N VAL A 19 -3.47 10.09 -24.60
CA VAL A 19 -4.38 11.05 -23.94
C VAL A 19 -5.33 10.32 -23.00
N VAL A 20 -5.98 9.25 -23.45
CA VAL A 20 -6.88 8.43 -22.61
C VAL A 20 -6.14 7.89 -21.39
N TYR A 21 -4.93 7.36 -21.57
CA TYR A 21 -4.09 6.89 -20.47
C TYR A 21 -3.77 8.00 -19.47
N ARG A 22 -3.40 9.19 -19.95
CA ARG A 22 -3.11 10.34 -19.07
C ARG A 22 -4.33 10.81 -18.29
N ILE A 23 -5.50 10.88 -18.93
CA ILE A 23 -6.75 11.27 -18.27
C ILE A 23 -7.13 10.24 -17.19
N ALA A 24 -7.04 8.95 -17.50
CA ALA A 24 -7.31 7.88 -16.53
C ALA A 24 -6.38 7.97 -15.32
N GLU A 25 -5.08 8.18 -15.56
CA GLU A 25 -4.08 8.36 -14.50
C GLU A 25 -4.33 9.60 -13.64
N GLN A 26 -4.71 10.72 -14.26
CA GLN A 26 -5.06 11.94 -13.52
C GLN A 26 -6.31 11.75 -12.65
N ARG A 27 -7.36 11.11 -13.19
CA ARG A 27 -8.58 10.79 -12.44
C ARG A 27 -8.28 9.90 -11.23
N ARG A 28 -7.48 8.86 -11.45
CA ARG A 28 -7.01 7.95 -10.39
C ARG A 28 -6.29 8.71 -9.28
N ARG A 29 -5.32 9.57 -9.64
CA ARG A 29 -4.59 10.40 -8.66
C ARG A 29 -5.49 11.35 -7.90
N SER A 30 -6.44 12.00 -8.57
CA SER A 30 -7.41 12.87 -7.89
C SER A 30 -8.29 12.09 -6.90
N ALA A 31 -8.74 10.88 -7.27
CA ALA A 31 -9.52 10.03 -6.38
C ALA A 31 -8.71 9.59 -5.14
N ILE A 32 -7.46 9.13 -5.34
CA ILE A 32 -6.57 8.75 -4.23
C ILE A 32 -6.24 9.97 -3.34
N ARG A 33 -6.04 11.16 -3.93
CA ARG A 33 -5.85 12.40 -3.16
C ARG A 33 -7.08 12.78 -2.34
N ALA A 34 -8.28 12.62 -2.89
CA ALA A 34 -9.52 12.88 -2.17
C ALA A 34 -9.67 11.91 -0.98
N LEU A 35 -9.32 10.64 -1.18
CA LEU A 35 -9.33 9.63 -0.12
C LEU A 35 -8.26 9.91 0.95
N ALA A 36 -7.05 10.37 0.57
CA ALA A 36 -6.06 10.84 1.54
C ALA A 36 -6.58 12.00 2.38
N ALA A 37 -7.28 12.96 1.77
CA ALA A 37 -7.90 14.07 2.49
C ALA A 37 -9.01 13.62 3.44
N GLN A 38 -9.82 12.62 3.06
CA GLN A 38 -10.83 12.02 3.93
C GLN A 38 -10.22 11.35 5.17
N TRP A 39 -9.01 10.79 5.03
CA TRP A 39 -8.29 10.17 6.13
C TRP A 39 -7.40 11.15 6.91
N GLU A 40 -7.46 12.45 6.61
CA GLU A 40 -6.58 13.46 7.20
C GLU A 40 -5.09 13.16 7.02
N MET A 41 -4.74 12.52 5.90
CA MET A 41 -3.37 12.12 5.55
C MET A 41 -2.83 12.90 4.34
N HIS A 42 -1.51 12.86 4.17
CA HIS A 42 -0.84 13.49 3.05
C HIS A 42 -0.74 12.56 1.84
N PHE A 43 -1.05 13.07 0.65
CA PHE A 43 -0.81 12.38 -0.61
C PHE A 43 0.48 12.85 -1.27
N SER A 44 1.29 11.93 -1.76
CA SER A 44 2.42 12.18 -2.64
C SER A 44 2.40 11.26 -3.85
N ALA A 45 2.73 11.82 -5.02
CA ALA A 45 2.93 11.02 -6.23
C ALA A 45 4.38 10.51 -6.24
N GLY A 46 4.55 9.21 -6.41
CA GLY A 46 5.84 8.52 -6.42
C GLY A 46 6.29 8.04 -5.04
N ASP A 47 7.60 8.06 -4.82
CA ASP A 47 8.24 7.52 -3.62
C ASP A 47 9.23 8.52 -3.00
N PRO A 48 8.73 9.58 -2.34
CA PRO A 48 9.59 10.62 -1.78
C PRO A 48 10.53 10.09 -0.69
N PHE A 49 10.16 9.02 0.01
CA PHE A 49 10.92 8.45 1.12
C PHE A 49 11.77 7.23 0.72
N ARG A 50 11.81 6.89 -0.58
CA ARG A 50 12.53 5.70 -1.10
C ARG A 50 12.09 4.40 -0.41
N LEU A 51 10.82 4.30 -0.03
CA LEU A 51 10.22 3.11 0.59
C LEU A 51 10.35 1.88 -0.32
N ALA A 52 10.32 2.04 -1.65
CA ALA A 52 10.46 0.94 -2.60
C ALA A 52 11.67 0.06 -2.30
N ASN A 53 12.82 0.68 -2.03
CA ASN A 53 14.06 -0.03 -1.71
C ASN A 53 13.94 -0.77 -0.37
N ARG A 54 13.34 -0.12 0.64
CA ARG A 54 13.17 -0.68 2.00
C ARG A 54 12.21 -1.85 2.03
N ILE A 55 11.11 -1.76 1.28
CA ILE A 55 10.07 -2.80 1.28
C ILE A 55 10.36 -3.92 0.29
N SER A 56 11.18 -3.70 -0.74
CA SER A 56 11.43 -4.69 -1.80
C SER A 56 11.86 -6.05 -1.27
N LEU A 57 12.68 -6.05 -0.20
CA LEU A 57 13.16 -7.26 0.47
C LEU A 57 12.15 -7.86 1.46
N ARG A 58 11.11 -7.11 1.83
CA ARG A 58 10.12 -7.50 2.85
C ARG A 58 8.74 -7.78 2.25
N LEU A 59 8.56 -7.58 0.95
CA LEU A 59 7.28 -7.79 0.28
C LEU A 59 6.89 -9.28 0.40
N PRO A 60 5.66 -9.62 0.82
CA PRO A 60 5.24 -11.01 1.00
C PRO A 60 4.84 -11.65 -0.34
N VAL A 61 5.67 -11.47 -1.36
CA VAL A 61 5.47 -11.99 -2.71
C VAL A 61 6.77 -12.62 -3.21
N PRO A 62 6.90 -13.96 -3.14
CA PRO A 62 8.07 -14.66 -3.64
C PRO A 62 8.34 -14.34 -5.12
N GLY A 63 9.60 -14.03 -5.45
CA GLY A 63 10.00 -13.73 -6.83
C GLY A 63 9.55 -12.35 -7.35
N ALA A 64 9.01 -11.48 -6.49
CA ALA A 64 8.74 -10.10 -6.85
C ALA A 64 10.05 -9.37 -7.22
N ALA A 65 10.07 -8.79 -8.41
CA ALA A 65 11.21 -8.04 -8.93
C ALA A 65 10.78 -6.67 -9.47
N SER A 66 11.74 -5.76 -9.67
CA SER A 66 11.46 -4.42 -10.21
C SER A 66 10.37 -3.67 -9.42
N VAL A 67 10.42 -3.75 -8.09
CA VAL A 67 9.43 -3.12 -7.19
C VAL A 67 9.47 -1.60 -7.36
N ARG A 68 8.31 -0.98 -7.54
CA ARG A 68 8.13 0.47 -7.69
C ARG A 68 6.91 0.93 -6.92
N LEU A 69 6.97 2.13 -6.37
CA LEU A 69 5.84 2.80 -5.74
C LEU A 69 5.36 3.93 -6.66
N ARG A 70 4.04 4.09 -6.77
CA ARG A 70 3.43 5.11 -7.64
C ARG A 70 2.65 6.19 -6.91
N ASP A 71 1.88 5.79 -5.92
CA ASP A 71 0.95 6.66 -5.20
C ASP A 71 1.14 6.35 -3.72
N LEU A 72 1.38 7.37 -2.91
CA LEU A 72 1.66 7.23 -1.49
C LEU A 72 0.72 8.13 -0.69
N ILE A 73 0.00 7.54 0.25
CA ILE A 73 -0.72 8.23 1.32
C ILE A 73 0.05 7.97 2.61
N TYR A 74 0.33 9.00 3.38
CA TYR A 74 1.05 8.85 4.63
C TYR A 74 0.58 9.83 5.70
N GLY A 75 0.67 9.42 6.95
CA GLY A 75 0.25 10.20 8.10
C GLY A 75 0.85 9.67 9.39
N ILE A 76 0.54 10.36 10.49
CA ILE A 76 0.90 9.94 11.84
C ILE A 76 -0.37 9.39 12.49
N GLU A 77 -0.29 8.19 13.05
CA GLU A 77 -1.38 7.55 13.79
C GLU A 77 -0.81 7.05 15.12
N GLY A 78 -1.09 7.80 16.19
CA GLY A 78 -0.46 7.59 17.50
C GLY A 78 1.06 7.75 17.45
N ASP A 79 1.78 6.70 17.90
CA ASP A 79 3.25 6.65 17.92
C ASP A 79 3.88 6.08 16.64
N PHE A 80 3.11 5.98 15.55
CA PHE A 80 3.57 5.38 14.30
C PHE A 80 3.36 6.30 13.10
N TYR A 81 4.28 6.25 12.16
CA TYR A 81 4.05 6.66 10.78
C TYR A 81 3.36 5.53 10.03
N ARG A 82 2.23 5.85 9.40
CA ARG A 82 1.51 4.92 8.56
C ARG A 82 1.62 5.33 7.10
N TYR A 83 1.83 4.34 6.24
CA TYR A 83 1.95 4.50 4.81
C TYR A 83 0.96 3.56 4.12
N TYR A 84 0.23 4.06 3.14
CA TYR A 84 -0.56 3.28 2.18
C TYR A 84 -0.05 3.61 0.79
N PHE A 85 0.31 2.61 0.00
CA PHE A 85 0.88 2.87 -1.31
C PHE A 85 0.47 1.85 -2.36
N THR A 86 0.46 2.31 -3.60
CA THR A 86 0.33 1.45 -4.76
C THR A 86 1.70 0.93 -5.14
N VAL A 87 1.91 -0.36 -4.96
CA VAL A 87 3.13 -1.08 -5.34
C VAL A 87 2.92 -1.78 -6.69
N GLU A 88 3.89 -1.59 -7.57
CA GLU A 88 4.01 -2.33 -8.82
C GLU A 88 5.23 -3.23 -8.75
N TYR A 89 5.08 -4.48 -9.14
CA TYR A 89 6.19 -5.41 -9.22
C TYR A 89 6.01 -6.33 -10.43
N THR A 90 7.11 -6.93 -10.85
CA THR A 90 7.14 -7.98 -11.86
C THR A 90 7.18 -9.33 -11.18
N LEU A 91 6.28 -10.23 -11.55
CA LEU A 91 6.42 -11.65 -11.25
C LEU A 91 7.18 -12.32 -12.40
N HIS A 92 8.27 -13.03 -12.05
CA HIS A 92 8.94 -13.93 -12.96
C HIS A 92 8.32 -15.32 -12.81
N ALA A 93 7.34 -15.63 -13.65
CA ALA A 93 6.95 -17.01 -13.86
C ALA A 93 7.92 -17.64 -14.89
N VAL A 94 8.07 -18.97 -14.85
CA VAL A 94 9.04 -19.73 -15.66
C VAL A 94 9.02 -19.40 -17.17
N SER A 95 7.92 -18.88 -17.70
CA SER A 95 7.79 -18.49 -19.12
C SER A 95 7.27 -17.08 -19.38
N ALA A 96 6.77 -16.36 -18.36
CA ALA A 96 6.07 -15.08 -18.57
C ALA A 96 6.42 -14.03 -17.51
N ARG A 97 6.70 -12.81 -18.00
CA ARG A 97 6.93 -11.63 -17.19
C ARG A 97 5.63 -10.84 -17.05
N THR A 98 4.98 -10.96 -15.91
CA THR A 98 3.71 -10.24 -15.65
C THR A 98 3.94 -9.09 -14.69
N ARG A 99 3.50 -7.88 -15.07
CA ARG A 99 3.50 -6.72 -14.17
C ARG A 99 2.21 -6.73 -13.36
N VAL A 100 2.35 -6.72 -12.04
CA VAL A 100 1.24 -6.72 -11.10
C VAL A 100 1.24 -5.40 -10.35
N GLN A 101 0.04 -4.89 -10.08
CA GLN A 101 -0.19 -3.68 -9.30
C GLN A 101 -1.14 -4.02 -8.14
N ARG A 102 -0.75 -3.63 -6.93
CA ARG A 102 -1.51 -3.86 -5.69
C ARG A 102 -1.37 -2.68 -4.73
N VAL A 103 -2.31 -2.54 -3.81
CA VAL A 103 -2.18 -1.63 -2.67
C VAL A 103 -1.56 -2.38 -1.49
N ALA A 104 -0.65 -1.72 -0.78
CA ALA A 104 -0.04 -2.22 0.44
C ALA A 104 -0.01 -1.13 1.52
N THR A 105 0.15 -1.56 2.76
CA THR A 105 0.39 -0.69 3.91
C THR A 105 1.67 -1.07 4.63
N PHE A 106 2.31 -0.10 5.24
CA PHE A 106 3.54 -0.24 6.00
C PHE A 106 3.48 0.71 7.19
N VAL A 107 3.99 0.27 8.34
CA VAL A 107 3.96 1.03 9.59
C VAL A 107 5.37 1.12 10.16
N GLU A 108 5.78 2.32 10.55
CA GLU A 108 7.10 2.61 11.11
C GLU A 108 6.95 3.36 12.44
N PRO A 109 7.56 2.88 13.55
CA PRO A 109 7.51 3.60 14.83
C PRO A 109 8.16 4.97 14.73
N ARG A 110 7.52 5.99 15.32
CA ARG A 110 8.02 7.38 15.31
C ARG A 110 9.31 7.55 16.09
N ALA A 111 9.48 6.81 17.18
CA ALA A 111 10.61 6.91 18.09
C ALA A 111 11.89 6.19 17.60
N CYS A 112 11.80 5.40 16.52
CA CYS A 112 12.88 4.50 16.15
C CYS A 112 13.63 4.99 14.90
N SER A 113 14.88 5.42 15.07
CA SER A 113 15.81 5.62 13.95
C SER A 113 16.31 4.30 13.37
N ASP A 114 16.15 3.19 14.12
CA ASP A 114 16.58 1.87 13.66
C ASP A 114 15.56 1.26 12.70
N ALA A 115 15.93 1.25 11.42
CA ALA A 115 15.17 0.67 10.32
C ALA A 115 14.84 -0.83 10.47
N HIS A 116 15.37 -1.50 11.49
CA HIS A 116 15.15 -2.92 11.78
C HIS A 116 13.80 -3.21 12.44
N ILE A 117 13.17 -2.24 13.11
CA ILE A 117 11.89 -2.44 13.83
C ILE A 117 10.66 -2.24 12.92
N ALA A 118 10.86 -1.76 11.71
CA ALA A 118 9.76 -1.52 10.78
C ALA A 118 8.98 -2.81 10.44
N SER A 119 7.64 -2.71 10.45
CA SER A 119 6.75 -3.85 10.22
C SER A 119 6.90 -4.45 8.81
N LYS A 120 6.46 -5.69 8.62
CA LYS A 120 6.36 -6.26 7.27
C LYS A 120 5.22 -5.55 6.54
N PRO A 121 5.38 -5.18 5.27
CA PRO A 121 4.31 -4.57 4.50
C PRO A 121 3.16 -5.57 4.32
N THR A 122 1.94 -5.14 4.62
CA THR A 122 0.72 -5.92 4.42
C THR A 122 0.15 -5.59 3.04
N LEU A 123 -0.05 -6.59 2.20
CA LEU A 123 -0.70 -6.43 0.90
C LEU A 123 -2.21 -6.61 1.04
N CYS A 124 -2.98 -5.85 0.27
CA CYS A 124 -4.41 -6.12 0.12
C CYS A 124 -4.61 -7.51 -0.52
N GLU A 125 -5.27 -8.41 0.19
CA GLU A 125 -5.50 -9.81 -0.22
C GLU A 125 -6.57 -9.98 -1.30
N SER A 126 -7.19 -8.88 -1.73
CA SER A 126 -8.22 -8.85 -2.76
C SER A 126 -7.91 -9.73 -3.98
N GLU A 127 -8.97 -10.40 -4.47
CA GLU A 127 -8.97 -11.06 -5.77
C GLU A 127 -8.45 -10.14 -6.87
N THR A 128 -7.79 -10.76 -7.85
CA THR A 128 -7.16 -10.03 -8.95
C THR A 128 -8.24 -9.36 -9.81
N GLY A 129 -8.42 -8.05 -9.66
CA GLY A 129 -9.32 -7.29 -10.52
C GLY A 129 -10.03 -6.12 -9.84
N LEU A 130 -10.02 -6.02 -8.51
CA LEU A 130 -10.62 -4.89 -7.82
C LEU A 130 -9.95 -3.57 -8.24
N PRO A 131 -10.72 -2.50 -8.49
CA PRO A 131 -10.19 -1.16 -8.70
C PRO A 131 -9.25 -0.76 -7.56
N LEU A 132 -8.16 -0.06 -7.88
CA LEU A 132 -7.14 0.30 -6.88
C LEU A 132 -7.72 1.13 -5.74
N LEU A 133 -8.69 2.00 -6.01
CA LEU A 133 -9.34 2.81 -4.99
C LEU A 133 -10.02 1.93 -3.93
N ASP A 134 -10.72 0.89 -4.37
CA ASP A 134 -11.42 -0.04 -3.47
C ASP A 134 -10.42 -0.85 -2.65
N GLN A 135 -9.26 -1.21 -3.23
CA GLN A 135 -8.17 -1.85 -2.48
C GLN A 135 -7.62 -0.94 -1.35
N TYR A 136 -7.53 0.38 -1.56
CA TYR A 136 -7.14 1.33 -0.49
C TYR A 136 -8.17 1.33 0.63
N VAL A 137 -9.46 1.46 0.30
CA VAL A 137 -10.55 1.48 1.27
C VAL A 137 -10.59 0.19 2.08
N GLN A 138 -10.59 -0.96 1.39
CA GLN A 138 -10.60 -2.27 2.03
C GLN A 138 -9.40 -2.45 2.98
N LEU A 139 -8.21 -2.05 2.55
CA LEU A 139 -7.02 -2.17 3.39
C LEU A 139 -7.10 -1.27 4.63
N LYS A 140 -7.65 -0.06 4.53
CA LYS A 140 -7.87 0.80 5.71
C LYS A 140 -8.89 0.18 6.67
N GLU A 141 -10.02 -0.32 6.16
CA GLU A 141 -11.06 -0.96 6.97
C GLU A 141 -10.54 -2.22 7.71
N CYS A 142 -9.73 -3.04 7.04
CA CYS A 142 -9.08 -4.19 7.66
C CYS A 142 -8.14 -3.77 8.81
N GLU A 143 -7.32 -2.74 8.61
CA GLU A 143 -6.41 -2.22 9.64
C GLU A 143 -7.16 -1.60 10.82
N ASP A 144 -8.21 -0.83 10.57
CA ASP A 144 -9.05 -0.23 11.62
C ASP A 144 -9.76 -1.30 12.45
N THR A 145 -10.20 -2.38 11.80
CA THR A 145 -10.79 -3.54 12.48
C THR A 145 -9.76 -4.28 13.34
N ALA A 146 -8.55 -4.47 12.81
CA ALA A 146 -7.46 -5.10 13.54
C ALA A 146 -7.02 -4.27 14.76
N ALA A 147 -6.95 -2.95 14.63
CA ALA A 147 -6.65 -2.04 15.74
C ALA A 147 -7.70 -2.13 16.85
N ARG A 148 -9.00 -2.07 16.51
CA ARG A 148 -10.10 -2.20 17.49
C ARG A 148 -10.09 -3.56 18.19
N ALA A 149 -9.77 -4.64 17.47
CA ALA A 149 -9.65 -5.97 18.05
C ALA A 149 -8.48 -6.07 19.04
N SER A 150 -7.35 -5.44 18.72
CA SER A 150 -6.18 -5.35 19.62
C SER A 150 -6.52 -4.59 20.90
N ASP A 151 -7.22 -3.45 20.80
CA ASP A 151 -7.61 -2.64 21.96
C ASP A 151 -8.61 -3.38 22.85
N ALA A 152 -9.60 -4.06 22.24
CA ALA A 152 -10.57 -4.88 22.98
C ALA A 152 -9.88 -6.05 23.69
N SER A 153 -8.88 -6.69 23.07
CA SER A 153 -8.11 -7.77 23.69
C SER A 153 -7.24 -7.27 24.85
N ALA A 154 -6.68 -6.06 24.77
CA ALA A 154 -5.89 -5.47 25.85
C ALA A 154 -6.77 -5.10 27.06
N ALA A 155 -7.98 -4.60 26.82
CA ALA A 155 -8.95 -4.29 27.88
C ALA A 155 -9.54 -5.55 28.56
N ALA A 156 -9.58 -6.69 27.86
CA ALA A 156 -10.17 -7.92 28.34
C ALA A 156 -9.25 -8.79 29.21
N LEU A 157 -7.99 -8.42 29.43
CA LEU A 157 -7.11 -9.12 30.39
C LEU A 157 -7.44 -8.64 31.82
N PRO A 158 -8.19 -9.41 32.62
CA PRO A 158 -8.49 -9.00 33.99
C PRO A 158 -7.21 -8.96 34.83
N GLU A 159 -7.07 -7.94 35.68
CA GLU A 159 -6.00 -7.79 36.68
C GLU A 159 -5.90 -8.97 37.69
N SER A 160 -6.73 -10.01 37.56
CA SER A 160 -6.90 -11.08 38.53
C SER A 160 -5.74 -12.08 38.63
N VAL A 161 -4.66 -11.94 37.86
CA VAL A 161 -3.50 -12.87 37.91
C VAL A 161 -2.35 -12.37 38.80
N VAL A 162 -2.37 -11.14 39.28
CA VAL A 162 -1.24 -10.59 40.08
C VAL A 162 -1.35 -10.89 41.59
N THR A 163 -2.49 -11.36 42.10
CA THR A 163 -2.70 -11.54 43.56
C THR A 163 -2.56 -12.98 44.07
N SER A 164 -1.75 -13.84 43.43
CA SER A 164 -1.61 -15.26 43.85
C SER A 164 -0.15 -15.75 43.97
N ALA A 165 0.77 -14.89 44.41
CA ALA A 165 2.16 -15.28 44.71
C ALA A 165 2.67 -14.83 46.09
N ALA A 166 1.86 -14.17 46.93
CA ALA A 166 2.29 -13.65 48.24
C ALA A 166 1.96 -14.56 49.44
N GLN A 167 1.49 -15.81 49.25
CA GLN A 167 0.96 -16.64 50.36
C GLN A 167 1.65 -17.99 50.60
N SER A 168 2.87 -18.22 50.10
CA SER A 168 3.64 -19.44 50.42
C SER A 168 5.03 -19.13 51.00
N GLN A 169 5.04 -18.40 52.11
CA GLN A 169 6.14 -18.42 53.08
C GLN A 169 5.52 -18.35 54.48
N GLY A 170 5.29 -19.52 55.06
CA GLY A 170 4.82 -19.74 56.42
C GLY A 170 5.07 -21.19 56.80
#